data_AF-A0A378A314-F1
#
_entry.id   AF-A0A378A314-F1
#
_cell.length_a   1.000
_cell.length_b   1.000
_cell.length_c   1.000
_cell.angle_alpha   90.00
_cell.angle_beta   90.00
_cell.angle_gamma   90.00
#
_symmetry.space_group_name_H-M   'P 1'
#
loop_
_entity.id
_entity.type
_entity.pdbx_description
1 polymer ?
#
loop_
_entity_poly.entity_id
_entity_poly.type
_entity_poly.pdbx_seq_one_letter_code
_entity_poly.pdbx_strand_id
1 'polypeptide(L)'
;MAVLTMVMGNAFAAFPIVTAGVGIPILVLQHGGNPAVMAAIGMFSGYCGTLMTPMAANFNIVPAALLELPDKNAVIKAQIPTGILLLIVNVFLLYFLMFL
;
A
#
# COMPACT_ATOMS: atom_id res chain seq x y z
N MET A 1 0.51 -6.20 2.52
CA MET A 1 1.21 -4.90 2.51
C MET A 1 0.31 -3.76 2.98
N ALA A 2 -0.75 -3.41 2.21
CA ALA A 2 -1.63 -2.26 2.46
C ALA A 2 -2.08 -2.08 3.93
N VAL A 3 -2.52 -3.16 4.58
CA VAL A 3 -3.01 -3.12 5.97
C VAL A 3 -1.92 -2.72 6.95
N LEU A 4 -0.73 -3.33 6.89
CA LEU A 4 0.39 -2.94 7.77
C LEU A 4 0.82 -1.50 7.50
N THR A 5 0.81 -1.08 6.23
CA THR A 5 1.09 0.31 5.86
C THR A 5 0.07 1.28 6.45
N MET A 6 -1.21 0.92 6.53
CA MET A 6 -2.22 1.76 7.19
C MET A 6 -1.91 1.97 8.68
N VAL A 7 -1.35 0.95 9.35
CA VAL A 7 -0.93 1.04 10.76
C VAL A 7 0.33 1.89 10.92
N MET A 8 1.33 1.68 10.06
CA MET A 8 2.62 2.38 10.15
C MET A 8 2.58 3.81 9.60
N GLY A 9 1.61 4.14 8.73
CA GLY A 9 1.55 5.41 8.02
C GLY A 9 2.59 5.57 6.89
N ASN A 10 3.35 4.52 6.58
CA ASN A 10 4.42 4.59 5.57
C ASN A 10 4.68 3.25 4.87
N ALA A 11 4.61 3.25 3.53
CA ALA A 11 4.80 2.06 2.70
C ALA A 11 6.25 1.54 2.71
N PHE A 12 7.24 2.43 2.66
CA PHE A 12 8.66 2.06 2.69
C PHE A 12 9.05 1.39 4.00
N ALA A 13 8.49 1.83 5.13
CA ALA A 13 8.74 1.21 6.43
C ALA A 13 8.07 -0.17 6.54
N ALA A 14 6.85 -0.32 6.03
CA ALA A 14 6.13 -1.60 6.03
C ALA A 14 6.74 -2.62 5.05
N PHE A 15 7.36 -2.15 3.97
CA PHE A 15 7.86 -2.98 2.88
C PHE A 15 8.84 -4.07 3.33
N PRO A 16 10.00 -3.78 3.96
CA PRO A 16 10.94 -4.82 4.36
C PRO A 16 10.32 -5.83 5.34
N ILE A 17 9.41 -5.38 6.22
CA ILE A 17 8.76 -6.24 7.22
C ILE A 17 7.88 -7.27 6.54
N VAL A 18 6.96 -6.84 5.67
CA VAL A 18 6.04 -7.77 4.99
C VAL A 18 6.78 -8.59 3.94
N THR A 19 7.68 -7.97 3.18
CA THR A 19 8.42 -8.66 2.12
C THR A 19 9.34 -9.72 2.69
N ALA A 20 10.14 -9.42 3.71
CA ALA A 20 11.03 -10.41 4.32
C ALA A 20 10.26 -11.42 5.19
N GLY A 21 9.25 -10.96 5.94
CA GLY A 21 8.51 -11.82 6.87
C GLY A 21 7.49 -12.74 6.21
N VAL A 22 6.88 -12.33 5.10
CA VAL A 22 5.74 -13.04 4.49
C VAL A 22 5.94 -13.23 2.98
N GLY A 23 6.26 -12.15 2.25
CA GLY A 23 6.33 -12.16 0.79
C GLY A 23 7.35 -13.15 0.23
N ILE A 24 8.61 -13.05 0.66
CA ILE A 24 9.68 -13.94 0.20
C ILE A 24 9.45 -15.38 0.66
N PRO A 25 9.21 -15.68 1.95
CA PRO A 25 9.05 -17.06 2.39
C PRO A 25 7.87 -17.78 1.72
N ILE A 26 6.73 -17.10 1.56
CA ILE A 26 5.51 -17.73 1.06
C ILE A 26 5.44 -17.63 -0.46
N LEU A 27 5.49 -16.42 -1.03
CA LEU A 27 5.23 -16.23 -2.46
C LEU A 27 6.41 -16.64 -3.32
N VAL A 28 7.64 -16.36 -2.88
CA VAL A 28 8.84 -16.69 -3.66
C VAL A 28 9.32 -18.10 -3.36
N LEU A 29 9.64 -18.42 -2.10
CA LEU A 29 10.31 -19.68 -1.77
C LEU A 29 9.36 -20.89 -1.84
N GLN A 30 8.11 -20.77 -1.37
CA GLN A 30 7.16 -21.89 -1.39
C GLN A 30 6.39 -21.99 -2.71
N HIS A 31 5.95 -20.87 -3.28
CA HIS A 31 5.12 -20.88 -4.49
C HIS A 31 5.93 -20.69 -5.78
N GLY A 32 7.22 -20.33 -5.70
CA GLY A 32 8.07 -20.13 -6.89
C GLY A 32 7.80 -18.82 -7.64
N GLY A 33 7.17 -17.84 -6.99
CA GLY A 33 6.84 -16.56 -7.60
C GLY A 33 8.07 -15.70 -7.89
N ASN A 34 7.95 -14.86 -8.93
CA ASN A 34 8.96 -13.91 -9.35
C ASN A 34 9.17 -12.81 -8.28
N PRO A 35 10.37 -12.69 -7.68
CA PRO A 35 10.66 -11.71 -6.63
C PRO A 35 10.48 -10.26 -7.10
N ALA A 36 10.80 -9.97 -8.36
CA ALA A 36 10.73 -8.62 -8.91
C ALA A 36 9.27 -8.15 -9.03
N VAL A 37 8.40 -9.03 -9.55
CA VAL A 37 6.96 -8.75 -9.67
C VAL A 37 6.33 -8.59 -8.29
N MET A 38 6.64 -9.51 -7.37
CA MET A 38 6.14 -9.46 -6.00
C MET A 38 6.58 -8.18 -5.28
N ALA A 39 7.86 -7.79 -5.39
CA ALA A 39 8.38 -6.57 -4.78
C ALA A 39 7.73 -5.30 -5.37
N ALA A 40 7.66 -5.18 -6.70
CA ALA A 40 7.13 -4.00 -7.36
C ALA A 40 5.64 -3.80 -7.05
N ILE A 41 4.80 -4.81 -7.30
CA ILE A 41 3.35 -4.72 -7.08
C ILE A 41 3.03 -4.69 -5.58
N GLY A 42 3.82 -5.38 -4.76
CA GLY A 42 3.75 -5.30 -3.31
C GLY A 42 3.95 -3.88 -2.80
N MET A 43 4.94 -3.15 -3.33
CA MET A 43 5.20 -1.77 -2.97
C MET A 43 4.05 -0.83 -3.39
N PHE A 44 3.52 -0.98 -4.61
CA PHE A 44 2.35 -0.22 -5.05
C PHE A 44 1.14 -0.47 -4.15
N SER A 45 0.90 -1.72 -3.77
CA SER A 45 -0.15 -2.09 -2.83
C SER A 45 0.05 -1.46 -1.45
N GLY A 46 1.31 -1.26 -1.01
CA GLY A 46 1.63 -0.53 0.20
C GLY A 46 1.18 0.93 0.13
N TYR A 47 1.47 1.63 -0.98
CA TYR A 47 1.04 3.02 -1.15
C TYR A 47 -0.47 3.21 -1.15
N CYS A 48 -1.25 2.24 -1.64
CA CYS A 48 -2.70 2.25 -1.48
C CYS A 48 -3.10 2.38 0.00
N GLY A 49 -2.40 1.67 0.90
CA GLY A 49 -2.59 1.79 2.34
C GLY A 49 -2.22 3.17 2.90
N THR A 50 -1.12 3.76 2.43
CA THR A 50 -0.69 5.11 2.85
C THR A 50 -1.76 6.18 2.56
N LEU A 51 -2.43 6.09 1.42
CA LEU A 51 -3.49 7.03 1.02
C LEU A 51 -4.75 6.90 1.89
N MET A 52 -4.97 5.75 2.52
CA MET A 52 -6.21 5.45 3.25
C MET A 52 -6.08 5.58 4.78
N THR A 53 -4.98 6.15 5.30
CA THR A 53 -4.73 6.23 6.75
C THR A 53 -4.40 7.65 7.24
N PRO A 54 -4.92 8.07 8.41
CA PRO A 54 -4.51 9.33 9.04
C PRO A 54 -3.06 9.31 9.55
N MET A 55 -2.47 8.12 9.74
CA MET A 55 -1.07 8.00 10.21
C MET A 55 -0.06 8.53 9.19
N ALA A 56 -0.42 8.57 7.91
CA ALA A 56 0.39 9.14 6.84
C ALA A 56 0.25 10.67 6.79
N ALA A 57 0.71 11.35 7.84
CA ALA A 57 0.49 12.79 8.04
C ALA A 57 0.94 13.63 6.83
N ASN A 58 2.11 13.34 6.26
CA ASN A 58 2.67 14.07 5.12
C ASN A 58 1.83 13.97 3.84
N PHE A 59 1.03 12.90 3.70
CA PHE A 59 0.17 12.69 2.53
C PHE A 59 -1.25 13.21 2.75
N ASN A 60 -1.76 13.11 3.98
CA ASN A 60 -3.20 13.22 4.23
C ASN A 60 -3.54 14.40 5.16
N ILE A 61 -2.93 14.45 6.35
CA ILE A 61 -3.31 15.42 7.40
C ILE A 61 -2.66 16.78 7.17
N VAL A 62 -1.38 16.82 6.77
CA VAL A 62 -0.63 18.06 6.53
C VAL A 62 -1.25 18.86 5.39
N PRO A 63 -1.53 18.27 4.20
CA PRO A 63 -2.19 19.02 3.12
C PRO A 63 -3.59 19.51 3.51
N ALA A 64 -4.37 18.71 4.24
CA ALA A 64 -5.71 19.12 4.70
C ALA A 64 -5.64 20.33 5.66
N ALA A 65 -4.63 20.35 6.54
CA ALA A 65 -4.41 21.47 7.47
C ALA A 65 -3.87 22.71 6.76
N LEU A 66 -2.95 22.56 5.81
CA LEU A 66 -2.40 23.68 5.03
C LEU A 66 -3.44 24.34 4.13
N LEU A 67 -4.42 23.58 3.66
CA LEU A 67 -5.56 24.07 2.87
C LEU A 67 -6.74 24.53 3.74
N GLU A 68 -6.57 24.53 5.08
CA GLU A 68 -7.61 24.90 6.07
C GLU A 68 -8.96 24.22 5.81
N LEU A 69 -8.93 22.95 5.36
CA LEU A 69 -10.16 22.22 5.06
C LEU A 69 -11.01 22.05 6.32
N PRO A 70 -12.35 22.16 6.21
CA PRO A 70 -13.24 22.01 7.36
C PRO A 70 -13.16 20.60 7.97
N ASP A 71 -12.79 19.61 7.17
CA ASP A 71 -12.56 18.24 7.61
C ASP A 71 -11.09 17.83 7.36
N LYS A 72 -10.38 17.52 8.45
CA LYS A 72 -8.98 17.05 8.43
C LYS A 72 -8.80 15.72 7.67
N ASN A 73 -9.88 14.95 7.50
CA ASN A 73 -9.88 13.68 6.77
C ASN A 73 -10.44 13.80 5.35
N ALA A 74 -10.74 15.01 4.86
CA ALA A 74 -11.28 15.22 3.52
C ALA A 74 -10.41 14.63 2.41
N VAL A 75 -9.08 14.75 2.53
CA VAL A 75 -8.11 14.17 1.59
C VAL A 75 -8.22 12.65 1.54
N ILE A 76 -8.29 11.99 2.71
CA ILE A 76 -8.44 10.54 2.82
C ILE A 76 -9.76 10.10 2.18
N LYS A 77 -10.87 10.78 2.48
CA LYS A 77 -12.19 10.48 1.91
C LYS A 77 -12.20 10.57 0.38
N ALA A 78 -11.52 11.57 -0.17
CA ALA A 78 -11.38 11.72 -1.62
C ALA A 78 -10.47 10.63 -2.24
N GLN A 79 -9.47 10.15 -1.49
CA GLN A 79 -8.51 9.16 -1.97
C GLN A 79 -8.95 7.70 -1.78
N ILE A 80 -9.83 7.40 -0.81
CA ILE A 80 -10.31 6.04 -0.52
C ILE A 80 -10.82 5.32 -1.77
N PRO A 81 -11.68 5.90 -2.63
CA PRO A 81 -12.18 5.21 -3.82
C PRO A 81 -11.04 4.80 -4.77
N THR A 82 -10.10 5.71 -5.00
CA THR A 82 -8.92 5.45 -5.86
C THR A 82 -7.98 4.43 -5.22
N GLY A 83 -7.73 4.54 -3.90
CA GLY A 83 -6.87 3.62 -3.15
C GLY A 83 -7.41 2.20 -3.15
N ILE A 84 -8.72 2.02 -2.96
CA ILE A 84 -9.39 0.71 -3.02
C ILE A 84 -9.33 0.15 -4.43
N LEU A 85 -9.68 0.94 -5.44
CA LEU A 85 -9.69 0.49 -6.84
C LEU A 85 -8.29 0.05 -7.29
N LEU A 86 -7.26 0.85 -7.01
CA LEU A 86 -5.87 0.49 -7.31
C LEU A 86 -5.40 -0.73 -6.53
N LEU A 87 -5.81 -0.89 -5.26
CA LEU A 87 -5.47 -2.06 -4.47
C LEU A 87 -6.07 -3.33 -5.10
N ILE A 88 -7.33 -3.28 -5.52
CA ILE A 88 -8.00 -4.40 -6.21
C ILE A 88 -7.26 -4.74 -7.51
N VAL A 89 -6.96 -3.73 -8.33
CA VAL A 89 -6.20 -3.93 -9.58
C VAL A 89 -4.83 -4.56 -9.30
N ASN A 90 -4.10 -4.06 -8.29
CA ASN A 90 -2.80 -4.61 -7.90
C ASN A 90 -2.90 -6.07 -7.43
N VAL A 91 -3.98 -6.45 -6.72
CA VAL A 91 -4.21 -7.84 -6.33
C VAL A 91 -4.36 -8.73 -7.55
N PHE A 92 -5.15 -8.32 -8.55
CA PHE A 92 -5.30 -9.07 -9.79
C PHE A 92 -4.01 -9.11 -10.61
N LEU A 93 -3.31 -7.98 -10.76
CA LEU A 93 -2.02 -7.94 -11.46
C LEU A 93 -1.00 -8.86 -10.79
N LEU A 94 -0.92 -8.85 -9.46
CA LEU A 94 -0.04 -9.76 -8.73
C LEU A 94 -0.45 -11.21 -8.99
N TYR A 95 -1.74 -11.54 -8.93
CA TYR A 95 -2.23 -12.90 -9.18
C TYR A 95 -1.86 -13.42 -10.58
N PHE A 96 -2.02 -12.61 -11.63
CA PHE A 96 -1.74 -13.03 -13.00
C PHE A 96 -0.26 -12.97 -13.39
N LEU A 97 0.51 -12.04 -12.83
CA LEU A 97 1.90 -11.80 -13.23
C LEU A 97 2.93 -12.46 -12.29
N MET A 98 2.53 -13.00 -11.14
CA MET A 98 3.46 -13.53 -10.13
C MET A 98 4.37 -14.65 -10.65
N PHE A 99 3.95 -15.40 -11.66
CA PHE A 99 4.70 -16.54 -12.19
C PHE A 99 5.23 -16.31 -13.61
N LEU A 100 5.27 -15.04 -14.04
CA LEU A 100 5.80 -14.63 -15.32
C LEU A 100 7.34 -14.49 -15.29
#